data_AF-A0AAE3NXD0-F1
#
_entry.id   AF-A0AAE3NXD0-F1
#
_cell.length_a   1.000
_cell.length_b   1.000
_cell.length_c   1.000
_cell.angle_alpha   90.00
_cell.angle_beta   90.00
_cell.angle_gamma   90.00
#
_symmetry.space_group_name_H-M   'P 1'
#
loop_
_entity.id
_entity.type
_entity.pdbx_description
1 polymer ?
#
loop_
_entity_poly.entity_id
_entity_poly.type
_entity_poly.pdbx_seq_one_letter_code
_entity_poly.pdbx_strand_id
1 'polypeptide(L)'
;MDKKLPSKSSVRKAGKRISEAGSVRAASKEDIDIVDNWRKAHLKPLTAISMWLRKPSQETTGLSPAQRLKRLNTVLDKLISGRSKDAATMQDLGGCRLIFGDLQALSEFRHYLEKGSRARHELLHYENKYDYIASPKETGYRGVHYVYGYRSSSEANAHLDGLERFPINLHRIRRRRSSFRIPGA
;
A
#
# COMPACT_ATOMS: atom_id res chain seq x y z
N MET A 1 -22.75 -11.25 7.15
CA MET A 1 -22.73 -11.90 5.83
C MET A 1 -21.32 -11.80 5.26
N ASP A 2 -20.57 -12.90 5.29
CA ASP A 2 -19.29 -12.98 4.59
C ASP A 2 -19.54 -12.88 3.08
N LYS A 3 -19.33 -11.70 2.50
CA LYS A 3 -19.44 -11.51 1.06
C LYS A 3 -18.28 -12.27 0.40
N LYS A 4 -18.63 -13.31 -0.36
CA LYS A 4 -17.72 -14.09 -1.21
C LYS A 4 -16.84 -13.15 -2.04
N LEU A 5 -15.53 -13.43 -2.08
CA LEU A 5 -14.57 -12.68 -2.89
C LEU A 5 -15.03 -12.63 -4.37
N PRO A 6 -15.16 -11.45 -4.98
CA PRO A 6 -15.48 -11.34 -6.40
C PRO A 6 -14.41 -12.00 -7.27
N SER A 7 -14.80 -12.62 -8.39
CA SER A 7 -13.83 -13.15 -9.36
C SER A 7 -13.10 -12.03 -10.11
N LYS A 8 -11.83 -12.23 -10.49
CA LYS A 8 -11.06 -11.25 -11.29
C LYS A 8 -11.79 -10.82 -12.57
N SER A 9 -12.48 -11.76 -13.23
CA SER A 9 -13.27 -11.48 -14.44
C SER A 9 -14.47 -10.58 -14.15
N SER A 10 -15.19 -10.82 -13.04
CA SER A 10 -16.29 -9.96 -12.61
C SER A 10 -15.82 -8.54 -12.30
N VAL A 11 -14.71 -8.42 -11.56
CA VAL A 11 -14.10 -7.12 -11.20
C VAL A 11 -13.63 -6.34 -12.43
N ARG A 12 -13.03 -7.02 -13.42
CA ARG A 12 -12.67 -6.42 -14.72
C ARG A 12 -13.87 -5.83 -15.43
N LYS A 13 -14.95 -6.61 -15.56
CA LYS A 13 -16.18 -6.18 -16.24
C LYS A 13 -16.82 -5.00 -15.53
N ALA A 14 -16.94 -5.08 -14.20
CA ALA A 14 -17.47 -3.98 -13.38
C ALA A 14 -16.63 -2.71 -13.50
N GLY A 15 -15.29 -2.83 -13.39
CA GLY A 15 -14.38 -1.70 -13.53
C GLY A 15 -14.45 -1.04 -14.91
N LYS A 16 -14.59 -1.84 -15.98
CA LYS A 16 -14.78 -1.35 -17.34
C LYS A 16 -16.09 -0.56 -17.49
N ARG A 17 -17.21 -1.11 -17.00
CA ARG A 17 -18.51 -0.43 -17.03
C ARG A 17 -18.50 0.88 -16.24
N ILE A 18 -17.84 0.92 -15.08
CA ILE A 18 -17.64 2.16 -14.30
C ILE A 18 -16.86 3.20 -15.10
N SER A 19 -15.80 2.77 -15.79
CA SER A 19 -15.01 3.65 -16.65
C SER A 19 -15.84 4.21 -17.80
N GLU A 20 -16.64 3.38 -18.46
CA GLU A 20 -17.51 3.76 -19.59
C GLU A 20 -18.65 4.69 -19.16
N ALA A 21 -19.17 4.53 -17.94
CA ALA A 21 -20.18 5.43 -17.38
C ALA A 21 -19.68 6.88 -17.17
N GLY A 22 -18.36 7.10 -17.12
CA GLY A 22 -17.74 8.42 -17.07
C GLY A 22 -17.94 9.22 -15.77
N SER A 23 -18.78 8.74 -14.84
CA SER A 23 -18.96 9.36 -13.52
C SER A 23 -19.48 8.35 -12.49
N VAL A 24 -19.23 8.62 -11.21
CA VAL A 24 -19.75 7.79 -10.10
C VAL A 24 -21.29 7.81 -10.06
N ARG A 25 -21.93 8.91 -10.44
CA ARG A 25 -23.40 9.04 -10.44
C ARG A 25 -24.05 8.19 -11.54
N ALA A 26 -23.38 8.02 -12.67
CA ALA A 26 -23.88 7.22 -13.79
C ALA A 26 -23.55 5.73 -13.66
N ALA A 27 -22.59 5.36 -12.81
CA ALA A 27 -22.21 3.97 -12.59
C ALA A 27 -23.28 3.21 -11.78
N SER A 28 -23.46 1.92 -12.11
CA SER A 28 -24.40 1.07 -11.37
C SER A 28 -23.90 0.81 -9.94
N LYS A 29 -24.83 0.74 -8.98
CA LYS A 29 -24.50 0.40 -7.59
C LYS A 29 -23.86 -0.99 -7.48
N GLU A 30 -24.32 -1.93 -8.29
CA GLU A 30 -23.79 -3.29 -8.32
C GLU A 30 -22.32 -3.33 -8.75
N ASP A 31 -21.95 -2.59 -9.79
CA ASP A 31 -20.55 -2.52 -10.24
C ASP A 31 -19.65 -1.88 -9.17
N ILE A 32 -20.14 -0.81 -8.54
CA ILE A 32 -19.43 -0.15 -7.43
C ILE A 32 -19.23 -1.13 -6.27
N ASP A 33 -20.25 -1.90 -5.91
CA ASP A 33 -20.18 -2.90 -4.84
C ASP A 33 -19.18 -4.03 -5.18
N ILE A 34 -19.14 -4.50 -6.43
CA ILE A 34 -18.16 -5.50 -6.88
C ILE A 34 -16.72 -4.97 -6.71
N VAL A 35 -16.45 -3.75 -7.17
CA VAL A 35 -15.13 -3.12 -7.04
C VAL A 35 -14.79 -2.84 -5.57
N ASP A 36 -15.75 -2.40 -4.77
CA ASP A 36 -15.52 -2.14 -3.34
C ASP A 36 -15.26 -3.42 -2.54
N ASN A 37 -15.96 -4.52 -2.85
CA ASN A 37 -15.69 -5.82 -2.24
C ASN A 37 -14.29 -6.33 -2.61
N TRP A 38 -13.87 -6.17 -3.88
CA TRP A 38 -12.52 -6.48 -4.31
C TRP A 38 -11.47 -5.64 -3.57
N ARG A 39 -11.70 -4.34 -3.43
CA ARG A 39 -10.85 -3.42 -2.65
C ARG A 39 -10.76 -3.87 -1.19
N LYS A 40 -11.90 -4.16 -0.54
CA LYS A 40 -11.96 -4.62 0.86
C LYS A 40 -11.23 -5.94 1.09
N ALA A 41 -11.24 -6.86 0.11
CA ALA A 41 -10.53 -8.14 0.22
C ALA A 41 -9.01 -7.98 0.42
N HIS A 42 -8.42 -6.88 -0.05
CA HIS A 42 -6.99 -6.58 0.15
C HIS A 42 -6.64 -6.26 1.61
N LEU A 43 -7.63 -6.02 2.48
CA LEU A 43 -7.40 -5.72 3.89
C LEU A 43 -6.77 -6.90 4.64
N LYS A 44 -7.11 -8.15 4.28
CA LYS A 44 -6.59 -9.33 4.97
C LYS A 44 -5.10 -9.57 4.66
N PRO A 45 -4.66 -9.58 3.39
CA PRO A 45 -3.23 -9.54 3.06
C PRO A 45 -2.48 -8.34 3.65
N LEU A 46 -3.07 -7.15 3.62
CA LEU A 46 -2.47 -5.95 4.22
C LEU A 46 -2.24 -6.11 5.73
N THR A 47 -3.21 -6.70 6.43
CA THR A 47 -3.08 -7.02 7.85
C THR A 47 -1.95 -8.00 8.10
N ALA A 48 -1.85 -9.07 7.29
CA ALA A 48 -0.78 -10.05 7.43
C ALA A 48 0.62 -9.43 7.23
N ILE A 49 0.81 -8.62 6.19
CA ILE A 49 2.07 -7.89 5.96
C ILE A 49 2.37 -6.95 7.13
N SER A 50 1.36 -6.23 7.62
CA SER A 50 1.57 -5.30 8.73
C SER A 50 1.90 -6.01 10.05
N MET A 51 1.34 -7.21 10.26
CA MET A 51 1.67 -8.04 11.41
C MET A 51 3.09 -8.59 11.34
N TRP A 52 3.53 -9.01 10.14
CA TRP A 52 4.93 -9.38 9.91
C TRP A 52 5.89 -8.24 10.27
N LEU A 53 5.56 -7.02 9.84
CA LEU A 53 6.42 -5.85 10.10
C LEU A 53 6.31 -5.31 11.53
N ARG A 54 5.33 -5.73 12.32
CA ARG A 54 5.01 -5.08 13.61
C ARG A 54 6.19 -5.09 14.57
N LYS A 55 6.70 -6.27 14.90
CA LYS A 55 7.80 -6.44 15.86
C LYS A 55 9.07 -5.66 15.45
N PRO A 56 9.65 -5.85 14.24
CA PRO A 56 10.85 -5.11 13.87
C PRO A 56 10.61 -3.60 13.82
N SER A 57 9.39 -3.15 13.48
CA SER A 57 9.07 -1.72 13.45
C SER A 57 9.01 -1.12 14.85
N GLN A 58 8.42 -1.85 15.80
CA GLN A 58 8.37 -1.42 17.20
C GLN A 58 9.77 -1.38 17.82
N GLU A 59 10.62 -2.37 17.53
CA GLU A 59 12.01 -2.41 17.99
C GLU A 59 12.84 -1.26 17.40
N THR A 60 12.61 -0.90 16.13
CA THR A 60 13.38 0.13 15.44
C THR A 60 12.88 1.55 15.69
N THR A 61 11.56 1.73 15.84
CA THR A 61 10.93 3.07 15.85
C THR A 61 10.04 3.36 17.06
N GLY A 62 9.73 2.35 17.87
CA GLY A 62 8.70 2.43 18.91
C GLY A 62 7.27 2.47 18.39
N LEU A 63 7.05 2.39 17.06
CA LEU A 63 5.74 2.55 16.43
C LEU A 63 5.34 1.30 15.63
N SER A 64 4.03 1.04 15.58
CA SER A 64 3.46 0.01 14.72
C SER A 64 3.31 0.52 13.28
N PRO A 65 3.38 -0.36 12.26
CA PRO A 65 3.09 0.01 10.87
C PRO A 65 1.67 0.58 10.73
N ALA A 66 1.55 1.74 10.09
CA ALA A 66 0.26 2.36 9.81
C ALA A 66 -0.34 1.77 8.53
N GLN A 67 -1.44 1.02 8.65
CA GLN A 67 -2.15 0.45 7.51
C GLN A 67 -2.96 1.51 6.77
N ARG A 68 -2.99 1.41 5.43
CA ARG A 68 -3.82 2.24 4.57
C ARG A 68 -4.43 1.41 3.47
N LEU A 69 -5.75 1.21 3.54
CA LEU A 69 -6.55 0.78 2.40
C LEU A 69 -6.92 2.00 1.55
N LYS A 70 -6.82 1.87 0.21
CA LYS A 70 -7.22 2.93 -0.71
C LYS A 70 -8.70 3.24 -0.50
N ARG A 71 -9.07 4.52 -0.53
CA ARG A 71 -10.49 4.95 -0.45
C ARG A 71 -11.22 4.56 -1.73
N LEU A 72 -12.48 4.14 -1.62
CA LEU A 72 -13.30 3.73 -2.76
C LEU A 72 -13.37 4.82 -3.84
N ASN A 73 -13.67 6.06 -3.46
CA ASN A 73 -13.74 7.17 -4.42
C ASN A 73 -12.43 7.32 -5.22
N THR A 74 -11.26 7.14 -4.59
CA THR A 74 -10.00 7.22 -5.33
C THR A 74 -9.79 6.05 -6.29
N VAL A 75 -10.36 4.88 -6.01
CA VAL A 75 -10.38 3.74 -6.94
C VAL A 75 -11.29 4.06 -8.12
N LEU A 76 -12.51 4.54 -7.86
CA LEU A 76 -13.47 4.93 -8.90
C LEU A 76 -12.91 6.06 -9.79
N ASP A 77 -12.36 7.11 -9.19
CA ASP A 77 -11.75 8.24 -9.91
C ASP A 77 -10.60 7.80 -10.82
N LYS A 78 -9.83 6.77 -10.42
CA LYS A 78 -8.75 6.23 -11.27
C LYS A 78 -9.29 5.47 -12.46
N LEU A 79 -10.39 4.74 -12.30
CA LEU A 79 -11.05 4.01 -13.38
C LEU A 79 -11.67 4.99 -14.36
N ILE A 80 -12.50 5.91 -13.85
CA ILE A 80 -13.20 6.93 -14.64
C ILE A 80 -12.23 7.81 -15.41
N SER A 81 -11.16 8.28 -14.78
CA SER A 81 -10.18 9.14 -15.45
C SER A 81 -9.20 8.38 -16.36
N GLY A 82 -9.33 7.06 -16.52
CA GLY A 82 -8.41 6.23 -17.30
C GLY A 82 -7.00 6.05 -16.72
N ARG A 83 -6.73 6.57 -15.51
CA ARG A 83 -5.43 6.40 -14.81
C ARG A 83 -5.18 4.94 -14.41
N SER A 84 -6.23 4.12 -14.37
CA SER A 84 -6.15 2.68 -14.20
C SER A 84 -7.12 2.03 -15.18
N LYS A 85 -6.62 1.13 -16.02
CA LYS A 85 -7.44 0.43 -17.03
C LYS A 85 -8.23 -0.76 -16.48
N ASP A 86 -7.75 -1.36 -15.41
CA ASP A 86 -8.31 -2.59 -14.84
C ASP A 86 -8.32 -2.52 -13.31
N ALA A 87 -9.50 -2.70 -12.70
CA ALA A 87 -9.69 -2.73 -11.26
C ALA A 87 -9.08 -3.99 -10.61
N ALA A 88 -9.04 -5.12 -11.33
CA ALA A 88 -8.52 -6.39 -10.82
C ALA A 88 -7.00 -6.42 -10.71
N THR A 89 -6.30 -5.62 -11.53
CA THR A 89 -4.84 -5.48 -11.53
C THR A 89 -4.38 -4.12 -11.01
N MET A 90 -5.31 -3.33 -10.46
CA MET A 90 -5.00 -2.02 -9.88
C MET A 90 -4.03 -2.18 -8.71
N GLN A 91 -2.87 -1.55 -8.84
CA GLN A 91 -1.87 -1.51 -7.78
C GLN A 91 -2.26 -0.51 -6.69
N ASP A 92 -1.67 -0.69 -5.51
CA ASP A 92 -1.83 0.20 -4.35
C ASP A 92 -3.27 0.25 -3.80
N LEU A 93 -4.01 -0.86 -3.89
CA LEU A 93 -5.31 -1.00 -3.23
C LEU A 93 -5.17 -1.03 -1.70
N GLY A 94 -4.03 -1.50 -1.19
CA GLY A 94 -3.65 -1.41 0.22
C GLY A 94 -2.15 -1.35 0.39
N GLY A 95 -1.67 -0.69 1.44
CA GLY A 95 -0.25 -0.62 1.78
C GLY A 95 -0.04 -0.18 3.22
N CYS A 96 1.18 -0.34 3.74
CA CYS A 96 1.53 0.13 5.08
C CYS A 96 2.58 1.24 5.02
N ARG A 97 2.59 2.09 6.06
CA ARG A 97 3.53 3.19 6.19
C ARG A 97 4.30 3.04 7.49
N LEU A 98 5.61 3.22 7.38
CA LEU A 98 6.54 3.24 8.49
C LEU A 98 7.18 4.62 8.59
N ILE A 99 7.34 5.10 9.81
CA ILE A 99 7.84 6.44 10.10
C ILE A 99 9.06 6.29 11.03
N PHE A 100 10.21 6.76 10.56
CA PHE A 100 11.49 6.67 11.25
C PHE A 100 11.92 8.03 11.79
N GLY A 101 12.58 8.02 12.96
CA GLY A 101 13.12 9.22 13.60
C GLY A 101 14.36 9.78 12.88
N ASP A 102 15.17 8.90 12.31
CA ASP A 102 16.42 9.22 11.64
C ASP A 102 16.67 8.32 10.41
N LEU A 103 17.79 8.56 9.70
CA LEU A 103 18.16 7.79 8.51
C LEU A 103 18.86 6.47 8.83
N GLN A 104 19.50 6.36 9.99
CA GLN A 104 20.23 5.16 10.38
C GLN A 104 19.23 4.02 10.65
N ALA A 105 18.23 4.27 11.48
CA ALA A 105 17.13 3.35 11.76
C ALA A 105 16.38 2.95 10.48
N LEU A 106 16.18 3.91 9.55
CA LEU A 106 15.59 3.61 8.24
C LEU A 106 16.49 2.68 7.41
N SER A 107 17.80 2.92 7.40
CA SER A 107 18.77 2.10 6.66
C SER A 107 18.87 0.68 7.23
N GLU A 108 18.90 0.53 8.54
CA GLU A 108 18.88 -0.78 9.22
C GLU A 108 17.60 -1.56 8.89
N PHE A 109 16.45 -0.87 8.90
CA PHE A 109 15.18 -1.49 8.53
C PHE A 109 15.14 -1.91 7.05
N ARG A 110 15.77 -1.14 6.15
CA ARG A 110 15.91 -1.54 4.74
C ARG A 110 16.72 -2.82 4.60
N HIS A 111 17.85 -2.91 5.31
CA HIS A 111 18.66 -4.12 5.32
C HIS A 111 17.87 -5.33 5.83
N TYR A 112 17.05 -5.15 6.86
CA TYR A 112 16.12 -6.18 7.33
C TYR A 112 15.14 -6.63 6.23
N LEU A 113 14.51 -5.69 5.50
CA LEU A 113 13.57 -6.03 4.44
C LEU A 113 14.24 -6.81 3.29
N GLU A 114 15.44 -6.39 2.88
CA GLU A 114 16.15 -6.93 1.71
C GLU A 114 16.83 -8.27 1.99
N LYS A 115 17.42 -8.42 3.19
CA LYS A 115 18.35 -9.53 3.49
C LYS A 115 18.05 -10.26 4.80
N GLY A 116 17.43 -9.58 5.76
CA GLY A 116 17.19 -10.13 7.10
C GLY A 116 15.85 -10.86 7.27
N SER A 117 14.89 -10.63 6.39
CA SER A 117 13.55 -11.17 6.52
C SER A 117 13.48 -12.64 6.11
N ARG A 118 12.90 -13.46 6.98
CA ARG A 118 12.51 -14.86 6.69
C ARG A 118 11.04 -15.00 6.32
N ALA A 119 10.34 -13.88 6.11
CA ALA A 119 8.94 -13.93 5.72
C ALA A 119 8.80 -14.55 4.33
N ARG A 120 7.68 -15.25 4.12
CA ARG A 120 7.35 -15.83 2.81
C ARG A 120 6.86 -14.79 1.79
N HIS A 121 6.70 -13.54 2.22
CA HIS A 121 6.36 -12.43 1.34
C HIS A 121 7.52 -12.14 0.38
N GLU A 122 7.19 -11.90 -0.87
CA GLU A 122 8.18 -11.79 -1.94
C GLU A 122 8.43 -10.32 -2.29
N LEU A 123 9.69 -9.89 -2.37
CA LEU A 123 10.02 -8.57 -2.85
C LEU A 123 9.91 -8.54 -4.39
N LEU A 124 9.02 -7.72 -4.93
CA LEU A 124 8.66 -7.72 -6.36
C LEU A 124 9.46 -6.73 -7.22
N HIS A 125 10.57 -6.21 -6.71
CA HIS A 125 11.49 -5.37 -7.47
C HIS A 125 12.92 -5.49 -6.97
N TYR A 126 13.88 -5.09 -7.82
CA TYR A 126 15.27 -4.98 -7.45
C TYR A 126 15.50 -3.89 -6.39
N GLU A 127 16.57 -4.03 -5.60
CA GLU A 127 16.96 -3.09 -4.55
C GLU A 127 17.05 -1.65 -5.08
N ASN A 128 16.72 -0.65 -4.25
CA ASN A 128 16.84 0.78 -4.59
C ASN A 128 15.97 1.32 -5.74
N LYS A 129 15.16 0.49 -6.42
CA LYS A 129 14.26 0.93 -7.51
C LYS A 129 13.43 2.17 -7.17
N TYR A 130 12.95 2.27 -5.92
CA TYR A 130 12.11 3.37 -5.46
C TYR A 130 12.71 4.08 -4.23
N ASP A 131 14.00 4.36 -4.27
CA ASP A 131 14.69 5.17 -3.27
C ASP A 131 14.60 6.67 -3.60
N TYR A 132 13.53 7.31 -3.14
CA TYR A 132 13.35 8.76 -3.30
C TYR A 132 14.03 9.58 -2.19
N ILE A 133 14.80 8.95 -1.30
CA ILE A 133 15.71 9.68 -0.41
C ILE A 133 16.97 10.03 -1.19
N ALA A 134 17.55 9.04 -1.87
CA ALA A 134 18.71 9.21 -2.75
C ALA A 134 18.36 9.98 -4.03
N SER A 135 17.20 9.68 -4.65
CA SER A 135 16.72 10.32 -5.87
C SER A 135 15.33 10.96 -5.69
N PRO A 136 15.24 12.14 -5.05
CA PRO A 136 13.98 12.80 -4.74
C PRO A 136 13.14 13.10 -5.98
N LYS A 137 11.81 13.05 -5.83
CA LYS A 137 10.92 13.55 -6.89
C LYS A 137 10.99 15.08 -6.94
N GLU A 138 10.71 15.64 -8.12
CA GLU A 138 10.58 17.09 -8.34
C GLU A 138 9.57 17.74 -7.39
N THR A 139 8.52 17.00 -6.98
CA THR A 139 7.54 17.43 -5.98
C THR A 139 8.11 17.61 -4.57
N GLY A 140 9.38 17.31 -4.35
CA GLY A 140 10.04 17.32 -3.04
C GLY A 140 9.75 16.08 -2.18
N TYR A 141 9.05 15.09 -2.72
CA TYR A 141 8.78 13.83 -2.03
C TYR A 141 10.07 13.06 -1.75
N ARG A 142 10.24 12.64 -0.48
CA ARG A 142 11.36 11.81 -0.02
C ARG A 142 10.86 10.66 0.83
N GLY A 143 11.20 9.44 0.43
CA GLY A 143 10.81 8.19 1.07
C GLY A 143 11.31 7.00 0.25
N VAL A 144 11.23 5.81 0.81
CA VAL A 144 11.61 4.57 0.12
C VAL A 144 10.37 3.70 -0.02
N HIS A 145 10.11 3.17 -1.21
CA HIS A 145 8.98 2.25 -1.43
C HIS A 145 9.50 0.84 -1.66
N TYR A 146 8.97 -0.11 -0.89
CA TYR A 146 9.10 -1.53 -1.19
C TYR A 146 7.76 -2.07 -1.69
N VAL A 147 7.76 -2.93 -2.70
CA VAL A 147 6.53 -3.59 -3.18
C VAL A 147 6.64 -5.08 -2.91
N TYR A 148 5.82 -5.55 -1.96
CA TYR A 148 5.79 -6.98 -1.59
C TYR A 148 4.57 -7.69 -2.16
N GLY A 149 4.78 -8.93 -2.60
CA GLY A 149 3.75 -9.91 -2.90
C GLY A 149 3.33 -10.63 -1.62
N TYR A 150 2.02 -10.71 -1.38
CA TYR A 150 1.48 -11.53 -0.30
C TYR A 150 1.58 -13.02 -0.66
N ARG A 151 1.90 -13.84 0.34
CA ARG A 151 1.98 -15.31 0.26
C ARG A 151 1.41 -15.91 1.53
N SER A 152 0.29 -16.60 1.42
CA SER A 152 -0.43 -17.20 2.54
C SER A 152 0.31 -18.37 3.18
N SER A 153 0.23 -18.51 4.50
CA SER A 153 0.76 -19.69 5.26
C SER A 153 -0.27 -20.77 5.47
N SER A 154 -1.51 -20.47 5.16
CA SER A 154 -2.65 -21.35 5.37
C SER A 154 -3.37 -21.59 4.05
N GLU A 155 -3.72 -22.83 3.81
CA GLU A 155 -4.52 -23.26 2.66
C GLU A 155 -5.88 -22.51 2.60
N ALA A 156 -6.48 -22.25 3.76
CA ALA A 156 -7.72 -21.47 3.89
C ALA A 156 -7.62 -20.05 3.28
N ASN A 157 -6.41 -19.50 3.19
CA ASN A 157 -6.13 -18.16 2.68
C ASN A 157 -5.40 -18.16 1.33
N ALA A 158 -5.14 -19.33 0.72
CA ALA A 158 -4.45 -19.44 -0.56
C ALA A 158 -5.18 -18.70 -1.69
N HIS A 159 -6.51 -18.62 -1.62
CA HIS A 159 -7.34 -17.85 -2.56
C HIS A 159 -7.01 -16.35 -2.62
N LEU A 160 -6.26 -15.82 -1.64
CA LEU A 160 -5.84 -14.42 -1.56
C LEU A 160 -4.45 -14.16 -2.16
N ASP A 161 -3.68 -15.20 -2.50
CA ASP A 161 -2.31 -15.06 -3.03
C ASP A 161 -2.27 -14.32 -4.38
N GLY A 162 -3.41 -14.30 -5.09
CA GLY A 162 -3.61 -13.55 -6.33
C GLY A 162 -4.00 -12.08 -6.14
N LEU A 163 -4.12 -11.58 -4.89
CA LEU A 163 -4.24 -10.16 -4.57
C LEU A 163 -2.81 -9.62 -4.39
N GLU A 164 -2.23 -9.13 -5.48
CA GLU A 164 -0.80 -8.85 -5.54
C GLU A 164 -0.45 -7.39 -5.22
N ARG A 165 0.81 -7.16 -4.84
CA ARG A 165 1.51 -5.86 -4.75
C ARG A 165 1.00 -4.93 -3.64
N PHE A 166 1.62 -5.06 -2.47
CA PHE A 166 1.42 -4.18 -1.33
C PHE A 166 2.62 -3.24 -1.18
N PRO A 167 2.48 -1.94 -1.49
CA PRO A 167 3.51 -0.95 -1.18
C PRO A 167 3.69 -0.80 0.33
N ILE A 168 4.94 -0.92 0.77
CA ILE A 168 5.44 -0.52 2.08
C ILE A 168 6.18 0.80 1.87
N ASN A 169 5.68 1.87 2.48
CA ASN A 169 6.27 3.20 2.32
C ASN A 169 7.04 3.61 3.58
N LEU A 170 8.36 3.68 3.47
CA LEU A 170 9.26 4.14 4.54
C LEU A 170 9.46 5.64 4.43
N HIS A 171 9.19 6.38 5.50
CA HIS A 171 9.37 7.83 5.57
C HIS A 171 10.17 8.23 6.80
N ARG A 172 11.00 9.25 6.68
CA ARG A 172 11.62 9.92 7.82
C ARG A 172 10.74 11.09 8.30
N ILE A 173 10.60 11.28 9.61
CA ILE A 173 10.04 12.51 10.17
C ILE A 173 11.00 13.65 9.84
N ARG A 174 10.53 14.66 9.09
CA ARG A 174 11.20 15.98 9.13
C ARG A 174 10.86 16.58 10.49
N ARG A 175 11.80 16.56 11.44
CA ARG A 175 11.71 17.46 12.59
C ARG A 175 11.55 18.86 12.00
N ARG A 176 10.43 19.53 12.29
CA ARG A 176 10.36 20.99 12.09
C ARG A 176 11.57 21.54 12.83
N ARG A 177 12.43 22.31 12.16
CA ARG A 177 13.40 23.12 12.90
C ARG A 177 12.58 23.87 13.94
N SER A 178 12.81 23.58 15.22
CA SER A 178 12.31 24.44 16.28
C SER A 178 12.79 25.84 15.90
N SER A 179 11.84 26.75 15.71
CA SER A 179 12.14 28.16 15.58
C SER A 179 13.14 28.54 16.66
N PHE A 180 14.26 29.12 16.22
CA PHE A 180 15.21 29.81 17.08
C PHE A 180 14.39 30.67 18.06
N ARG A 181 14.46 30.36 19.36
CA ARG A 181 14.25 31.39 20.36
C ARG A 181 15.44 32.32 20.23
N ILE A 182 15.20 33.57 19.85
CA ILE A 182 16.12 34.65 20.18
C ILE A 182 15.73 35.08 21.60
N PRO A 183 16.56 34.87 22.63
CA PRO A 183 16.36 35.53 23.91
C PRO A 183 16.91 36.95 23.82
N GLY A 184 16.07 37.95 24.15
CA GLY A 184 16.51 39.31 24.42
C GLY A 184 16.37 40.28 23.25
N ALA A 185 15.29 41.06 23.28
CA ALA A 185 15.23 42.46 22.91
C ALA A 185 14.15 43.11 23.78
#